data_AF-A0A918YTL1-F1
#
_entry.id   AF-A0A918YTL1-F1
#
_cell.length_a   1.000
_cell.length_b   1.000
_cell.length_c   1.000
_cell.angle_alpha   90.00
_cell.angle_beta   90.00
_cell.angle_gamma   90.00
#
_symmetry.space_group_name_H-M   'P 1'
#
loop_
_entity.id
_entity.type
_entity.pdbx_description
1 polymer ?
#
loop_
_entity_poly.entity_id
_entity_poly.type
_entity_poly.pdbx_seq_one_letter_code
_entity_poly.pdbx_strand_id
1 'polypeptide(L)'
;MPDPVPAPVPDPVPTPVPAPVPAPVRQVSVQAHGVQLSGLLCEPVSRTPRAMVVALHGAGMRAGYFHGQAHPSLSLLTLGAALGFSVLALDRPGYGSSSARFPDGRSLTEQSAALHAALADIRGRYATGAGIFLLAHSFGGKLALTHAAESPAGHLLGVDVSGCGHQYAAGSDKVLGSQDRRAAWQLHWGPLRLYPARTHTTSRGLVAPMPPRETADALTWPSVFRTLAPRIRLPVRLTFAEHERWWRHDDQALDEIRDAVSGAPVQVDRQPDAGHNISLGWAARRYHLRALEGFAARLGQRLPHPPLPVSHP
;
A
#
# COMPACT_ATOMS: atom_id res chain seq x y z
N MET A 1 50.72 45.42 4.55
CA MET A 1 49.29 45.14 4.35
C MET A 1 49.21 43.84 3.57
N PRO A 2 48.70 42.74 4.13
CA PRO A 2 48.54 41.50 3.37
C PRO A 2 47.30 41.62 2.46
N ASP A 3 47.39 41.02 1.27
CA ASP A 3 46.32 41.03 0.27
C ASP A 3 45.05 40.32 0.76
N PRO A 4 43.86 40.77 0.34
CA PRO A 4 42.59 40.18 0.78
C PRO A 4 42.43 38.77 0.19
N VAL A 5 42.08 37.82 1.06
CA VAL A 5 41.74 36.44 0.68
C VAL A 5 40.48 36.45 -0.20
N PRO A 6 40.50 35.83 -1.39
CA PRO A 6 39.33 35.79 -2.26
C PRO A 6 38.21 34.98 -1.63
N ALA A 7 36.98 35.48 -1.75
CA ALA A 7 35.79 34.83 -1.21
C ALA A 7 35.57 33.45 -1.86
N PRO A 8 35.07 32.45 -1.10
CA PRO A 8 34.77 31.13 -1.63
C PRO A 8 33.71 31.21 -2.73
N VAL A 9 33.97 30.54 -3.84
CA VAL A 9 33.02 30.41 -4.95
C VAL A 9 31.83 29.57 -4.45
N PRO A 10 30.58 30.05 -4.58
CA PRO A 10 29.41 29.29 -4.16
C PRO A 10 29.30 27.99 -4.98
N ASP A 11 28.98 26.88 -4.31
CA ASP A 11 28.75 25.60 -4.97
C ASP A 11 27.66 25.74 -6.05
N PRO A 12 27.83 25.08 -7.21
CA PRO A 12 26.83 25.13 -8.26
C PRO A 12 25.51 24.56 -7.73
N VAL A 13 24.45 25.36 -7.85
CA VAL A 13 23.08 24.92 -7.53
C VAL A 13 22.77 23.68 -8.38
N PRO A 14 22.44 22.52 -7.78
CA PRO A 14 22.14 21.32 -8.54
C PRO A 14 21.01 21.59 -9.53
N THR A 15 21.28 21.43 -10.82
CA THR A 15 20.24 21.49 -11.84
C THR A 15 19.15 20.46 -11.52
N PRO A 16 17.87 20.85 -11.48
CA PRO A 16 16.78 19.91 -11.21
C PRO A 16 16.79 18.79 -12.25
N VAL A 17 16.95 17.55 -11.81
CA VAL A 17 16.81 16.40 -12.71
C VAL A 17 15.34 16.39 -13.20
N PRO A 18 15.09 16.44 -14.52
CA PRO A 18 13.72 16.42 -15.02
C PRO A 18 12.99 15.16 -14.55
N ALA A 19 11.75 15.33 -14.10
CA ALA A 19 10.92 14.24 -13.60
C ALA A 19 10.77 13.17 -14.70
N PRO A 20 10.96 11.88 -14.39
CA PRO A 20 10.78 10.82 -15.38
C PRO A 20 9.35 10.85 -15.93
N VAL A 21 9.22 10.70 -17.25
CA VAL A 21 7.93 10.51 -17.90
C VAL A 21 7.43 9.11 -17.55
N PRO A 22 6.21 8.95 -16.99
CA PRO A 22 5.67 7.63 -16.68
C PRO A 22 5.22 6.92 -17.95
N ALA A 23 5.41 5.59 -18.02
CA ALA A 23 4.82 4.78 -19.06
C ALA A 23 3.29 4.73 -18.90
N PRO A 24 2.52 4.48 -19.97
CA PRO A 24 1.08 4.22 -19.85
C PRO A 24 0.80 3.10 -18.85
N VAL A 25 -0.24 3.27 -18.03
CA VAL A 25 -0.70 2.22 -17.13
C VAL A 25 -1.23 1.05 -17.97
N ARG A 26 -0.70 -0.15 -17.72
CA ARG A 26 -1.06 -1.37 -18.46
C ARG A 26 -1.53 -2.48 -17.54
N GLN A 27 -2.39 -3.34 -18.06
CA GLN A 27 -2.78 -4.57 -17.36
C GLN A 27 -1.64 -5.58 -17.38
N VAL A 28 -1.54 -6.36 -16.31
CA VAL A 28 -0.57 -7.45 -16.16
C VAL A 28 -1.20 -8.66 -15.49
N SER A 29 -0.55 -9.81 -15.67
CA SER A 29 -0.82 -11.03 -14.92
C SER A 29 0.43 -11.42 -14.11
N VAL A 30 0.22 -11.90 -12.89
CA VAL A 30 1.25 -12.36 -11.94
C VAL A 30 0.93 -13.76 -11.46
N GLN A 31 1.92 -14.66 -11.48
CA GLN A 31 1.75 -16.04 -11.02
C GLN A 31 1.86 -16.11 -9.50
N ALA A 32 0.92 -16.80 -8.86
CA ALA A 32 0.83 -16.90 -7.41
C ALA A 32 0.31 -18.29 -7.01
N HIS A 33 1.19 -19.20 -6.57
CA HIS A 33 0.85 -20.58 -6.18
C HIS A 33 -0.10 -21.29 -7.17
N GLY A 34 0.26 -21.26 -8.46
CA GLY A 34 -0.52 -21.93 -9.51
C GLY A 34 -1.83 -21.22 -9.87
N VAL A 35 -2.03 -19.96 -9.44
CA VAL A 35 -3.13 -19.07 -9.85
C VAL A 35 -2.56 -17.84 -10.54
N GLN A 36 -3.32 -17.23 -11.45
CA GLN A 36 -2.97 -15.94 -12.05
C GLN A 36 -3.74 -14.81 -11.38
N LEU A 37 -3.01 -13.83 -10.86
CA LEU A 37 -3.54 -12.57 -10.32
C LEU A 37 -3.42 -11.49 -11.38
N SER A 38 -4.53 -10.80 -11.68
CA SER A 38 -4.52 -9.62 -12.52
C SER A 38 -3.99 -8.40 -11.74
N GLY A 39 -3.49 -7.40 -12.47
CA GLY A 39 -3.04 -6.16 -11.87
C GLY A 39 -2.86 -5.04 -12.88
N LEU A 40 -2.48 -3.88 -12.38
CA LEU A 40 -2.11 -2.70 -13.15
C LEU A 40 -0.66 -2.33 -12.83
N LEU A 41 0.12 -2.04 -13.87
CA LEU A 41 1.54 -1.68 -13.76
C LEU A 41 1.81 -0.35 -14.43
N CYS A 42 2.61 0.48 -13.78
CA CYS A 42 3.19 1.70 -14.33
C CYS A 42 4.66 1.77 -13.92
N GLU A 43 5.52 2.09 -14.88
CA GLU A 43 6.98 2.05 -14.71
C GLU A 43 7.58 3.38 -15.17
N PRO A 44 8.71 3.82 -14.59
CA PRO A 44 9.43 4.98 -15.09
C PRO A 44 10.01 4.67 -16.48
N VAL A 45 9.83 5.59 -17.44
CA VAL A 45 10.43 5.43 -18.78
C VAL A 45 11.93 5.71 -18.70
N SER A 46 12.73 4.84 -19.31
CA SER A 46 14.17 5.03 -19.58
C SER A 46 15.12 5.05 -18.38
N ARG A 47 14.72 4.54 -17.20
CA ARG A 47 15.62 4.38 -16.04
C ARG A 47 15.27 3.14 -15.23
N THR A 48 16.29 2.52 -14.62
CA THR A 48 16.08 1.51 -13.58
C THR A 48 15.28 2.12 -12.43
N PRO A 49 14.18 1.50 -11.97
CA PRO A 49 13.39 2.04 -10.88
C PRO A 49 14.21 2.08 -9.58
N ARG A 50 13.96 3.08 -8.75
CA ARG A 50 14.55 3.22 -7.40
C ARG A 50 14.18 2.01 -6.55
N ALA A 51 12.91 1.62 -6.62
CA ALA A 51 12.39 0.37 -6.11
C ALA A 51 11.01 0.08 -6.71
N MET A 52 10.39 -1.02 -6.32
CA MET A 52 9.02 -1.35 -6.68
C MET A 52 8.04 -1.20 -5.50
N VAL A 53 6.89 -0.58 -5.75
CA VAL A 53 5.72 -0.56 -4.85
C VAL A 53 4.70 -1.56 -5.36
N VAL A 54 4.36 -2.54 -4.52
CA VAL A 54 3.24 -3.46 -4.77
C VAL A 54 2.05 -3.01 -3.92
N ALA A 55 0.96 -2.62 -4.58
CA ALA A 55 -0.21 -2.03 -3.95
C ALA A 55 -1.36 -3.02 -3.79
N LEU A 56 -1.94 -3.10 -2.58
CA LEU A 56 -2.95 -4.09 -2.18
C LEU A 56 -4.26 -3.42 -1.71
N HIS A 57 -5.34 -3.64 -2.45
CA HIS A 57 -6.62 -2.94 -2.23
C HIS A 57 -7.39 -3.49 -1.02
N GLY A 58 -8.39 -2.75 -0.55
CA GLY A 58 -9.30 -3.16 0.53
C GLY A 58 -10.27 -4.26 0.13
N ALA A 59 -11.17 -4.65 1.04
CA ALA A 59 -12.23 -5.59 0.72
C ALA A 59 -13.22 -4.97 -0.28
N GLY A 60 -13.79 -5.80 -1.17
CA GLY A 60 -14.78 -5.37 -2.15
C GLY A 60 -14.27 -4.37 -3.19
N MET A 61 -12.96 -4.34 -3.43
CA MET A 61 -12.30 -3.46 -4.40
C MET A 61 -11.44 -4.26 -5.38
N ARG A 62 -10.83 -3.57 -6.34
CA ARG A 62 -9.87 -4.10 -7.33
C ARG A 62 -8.65 -3.20 -7.43
N ALA A 63 -7.62 -3.65 -8.15
CA ALA A 63 -6.35 -2.94 -8.38
C ALA A 63 -6.52 -1.47 -8.79
N GLY A 64 -7.56 -1.16 -9.59
CA GLY A 64 -7.87 0.20 -10.02
C GLY A 64 -8.19 1.19 -8.89
N TYR A 65 -8.40 0.72 -7.64
CA TYR A 65 -8.48 1.57 -6.44
C TYR A 65 -7.31 2.54 -6.33
N PHE A 66 -6.10 2.11 -6.72
CA PHE A 66 -4.89 2.94 -6.67
C PHE A 66 -4.66 3.77 -7.94
N HIS A 67 -5.48 3.58 -8.98
CA HIS A 67 -5.34 4.32 -10.24
C HIS A 67 -6.15 5.62 -10.25
N GLY A 68 -7.16 5.77 -9.38
CA GLY A 68 -7.82 7.05 -9.12
C GLY A 68 -8.48 7.69 -10.36
N GLN A 69 -9.27 6.93 -11.11
CA GLN A 69 -9.80 7.35 -12.44
C GLN A 69 -10.70 8.59 -12.43
N ALA A 70 -11.12 9.08 -11.27
CA ALA A 70 -11.92 10.29 -11.15
C ALA A 70 -11.13 11.57 -11.47
N HIS A 71 -9.82 11.57 -11.21
CA HIS A 71 -8.94 12.71 -11.48
C HIS A 71 -7.47 12.25 -11.55
N PRO A 72 -6.66 12.67 -12.56
CA PRO A 72 -5.31 12.17 -12.78
C PRO A 72 -4.37 12.29 -11.56
N SER A 73 -4.53 13.35 -10.76
CA SER A 73 -3.68 13.59 -9.58
C SER A 73 -3.82 12.54 -8.47
N LEU A 74 -4.86 11.70 -8.53
CA LEU A 74 -5.16 10.69 -7.51
C LEU A 74 -4.42 9.37 -7.74
N SER A 75 -3.81 9.21 -8.92
CA SER A 75 -3.25 7.94 -9.33
C SER A 75 -1.89 7.68 -8.70
N LEU A 76 -1.83 6.73 -7.74
CA LEU A 76 -0.57 6.23 -7.17
C LEU A 76 0.35 5.69 -8.26
N LEU A 77 -0.21 4.99 -9.26
CA LEU A 77 0.57 4.37 -10.33
C LEU A 77 1.39 5.39 -11.12
N THR A 78 0.71 6.42 -11.65
CA THR A 78 1.38 7.44 -12.46
C THR A 78 2.28 8.34 -11.61
N LEU A 79 1.87 8.65 -10.37
CA LEU A 79 2.68 9.43 -9.44
C LEU A 79 3.97 8.71 -9.05
N GLY A 80 3.89 7.43 -8.69
CA GLY A 80 5.06 6.65 -8.30
C GLY A 80 6.04 6.48 -9.45
N ALA A 81 5.55 6.19 -10.66
CA ALA A 81 6.38 6.14 -11.87
C ALA A 81 7.05 7.49 -12.18
N ALA A 82 6.34 8.61 -12.04
CA ALA A 82 6.90 9.95 -12.18
C ALA A 82 7.94 10.31 -11.09
N LEU A 83 7.97 9.58 -9.97
CA LEU A 83 8.95 9.71 -8.90
C LEU A 83 10.07 8.64 -8.95
N GLY A 84 10.09 7.84 -10.03
CA GLY A 84 11.12 6.83 -10.29
C GLY A 84 10.87 5.46 -9.65
N PHE A 85 9.64 5.17 -9.21
CA PHE A 85 9.26 3.85 -8.70
C PHE A 85 8.45 3.07 -9.73
N SER A 86 8.72 1.77 -9.88
CA SER A 86 7.74 0.89 -10.53
C SER A 86 6.58 0.66 -9.56
N VAL A 87 5.34 0.80 -10.04
CA VAL A 87 4.14 0.62 -9.20
C VAL A 87 3.25 -0.45 -9.81
N LEU A 88 3.02 -1.52 -9.05
CA LEU A 88 2.18 -2.65 -9.41
C LEU A 88 1.00 -2.74 -8.43
N ALA A 89 -0.19 -2.36 -8.85
CA ALA A 89 -1.41 -2.61 -8.09
C ALA A 89 -1.96 -4.00 -8.44
N LEU A 90 -2.10 -4.89 -7.46
CA LEU A 90 -2.61 -6.24 -7.67
C LEU A 90 -4.10 -6.34 -7.31
N ASP A 91 -4.85 -7.09 -8.09
CA ASP A 91 -6.08 -7.71 -7.60
C ASP A 91 -5.68 -8.83 -6.63
N ARG A 92 -6.14 -8.74 -5.38
CA ARG A 92 -5.84 -9.76 -4.37
C ARG A 92 -6.46 -11.11 -4.76
N PRO A 93 -5.96 -12.24 -4.24
CA PRO A 93 -6.55 -13.55 -4.49
C PRO A 93 -8.05 -13.56 -4.14
N GLY A 94 -8.90 -13.99 -5.08
CA GLY A 94 -10.36 -13.90 -4.98
C GLY A 94 -10.97 -12.69 -5.70
N TYR A 95 -10.14 -11.79 -6.24
CA TYR A 95 -10.58 -10.66 -7.06
C TYR A 95 -10.00 -10.73 -8.48
N GLY A 96 -10.53 -9.88 -9.37
CA GLY A 96 -10.09 -9.80 -10.75
C GLY A 96 -10.18 -11.15 -11.47
N SER A 97 -9.11 -11.52 -12.18
CA SER A 97 -9.01 -12.79 -12.91
C SER A 97 -9.11 -14.03 -12.02
N SER A 98 -8.83 -13.91 -10.72
CA SER A 98 -8.82 -15.05 -9.79
C SER A 98 -10.17 -15.29 -9.11
N SER A 99 -11.14 -14.39 -9.28
CA SER A 99 -12.44 -14.43 -8.58
C SER A 99 -13.26 -15.69 -8.86
N ALA A 100 -13.38 -16.09 -10.13
CA ALA A 100 -14.14 -17.29 -10.51
C ALA A 100 -13.56 -18.59 -9.92
N ARG A 101 -12.25 -18.62 -9.64
CA ARG A 101 -11.60 -19.78 -9.03
C ARG A 101 -11.81 -19.83 -7.52
N PHE A 102 -12.06 -18.69 -6.88
CA PHE A 102 -12.24 -18.55 -5.43
C PHE A 102 -13.55 -17.80 -5.14
N PRO A 103 -14.72 -18.41 -5.43
CA PRO A 103 -16.01 -17.74 -5.24
C PRO A 103 -16.24 -17.33 -3.77
N ASP A 104 -15.75 -18.13 -2.82
CA ASP A 104 -15.81 -17.81 -1.39
C ASP A 104 -14.62 -16.98 -0.89
N GLY A 105 -13.70 -16.62 -1.78
CA GLY A 105 -12.44 -15.96 -1.49
C GLY A 105 -11.40 -16.91 -0.89
N ARG A 106 -10.43 -16.32 -0.20
CA ARG A 106 -9.32 -17.01 0.46
C ARG A 106 -9.11 -16.41 1.84
N SER A 107 -8.72 -17.24 2.80
CA SER A 107 -8.31 -16.77 4.13
C SER A 107 -7.05 -15.90 4.05
N LEU A 108 -6.79 -15.07 5.06
CA LEU A 108 -5.62 -14.20 5.14
C LEU A 108 -4.31 -14.97 4.99
N THR A 109 -4.19 -16.15 5.61
CA THR A 109 -3.01 -17.02 5.50
C THR A 109 -2.86 -17.57 4.07
N GLU A 110 -3.94 -18.03 3.44
CA GLU A 110 -3.90 -18.47 2.03
C GLU A 110 -3.55 -17.30 1.09
N GLN A 111 -4.06 -16.10 1.35
CA GLN A 111 -3.71 -14.90 0.60
C GLN A 111 -2.26 -14.49 0.82
N SER A 112 -1.73 -14.62 2.04
CA SER A 112 -0.33 -14.32 2.37
C SER A 112 0.64 -15.27 1.64
N ALA A 113 0.30 -16.56 1.59
CA ALA A 113 1.03 -17.53 0.77
C ALA A 113 0.99 -17.14 -0.71
N ALA A 114 -0.20 -16.90 -1.27
CA ALA A 114 -0.37 -16.41 -2.65
C ALA A 114 0.46 -15.15 -2.93
N LEU A 115 0.46 -14.18 -2.02
CA LEU A 115 1.27 -12.97 -2.12
C LEU A 115 2.77 -13.30 -2.09
N HIS A 116 3.23 -14.22 -1.25
CA HIS A 116 4.62 -14.65 -1.24
C HIS A 116 5.08 -15.16 -2.61
N ALA A 117 4.32 -16.07 -3.23
CA ALA A 117 4.63 -16.55 -4.58
C ALA A 117 4.52 -15.44 -5.64
N ALA A 118 3.51 -14.57 -5.54
CA ALA A 118 3.36 -13.42 -6.44
C ALA A 118 4.60 -12.52 -6.40
N LEU A 119 5.10 -12.22 -5.20
CA LEU A 119 6.30 -11.41 -5.03
C LEU A 119 7.56 -12.10 -5.58
N ALA A 120 7.65 -13.43 -5.51
CA ALA A 120 8.73 -14.17 -6.15
C ALA A 120 8.68 -14.07 -7.68
N ASP A 121 7.50 -14.27 -8.27
CA ASP A 121 7.27 -14.10 -9.72
C ASP A 121 7.55 -12.65 -10.17
N ILE A 122 7.13 -11.66 -9.38
CA ILE A 122 7.41 -10.25 -9.65
C ILE A 122 8.91 -9.97 -9.70
N ARG A 123 9.69 -10.49 -8.74
CA ARG A 123 11.15 -10.33 -8.72
C ARG A 123 11.84 -10.98 -9.92
N GLY A 124 11.29 -12.09 -10.42
CA GLY A 124 11.83 -12.78 -11.59
C GLY A 124 11.55 -12.09 -12.92
N ARG A 125 10.49 -11.27 -13.00
CA ARG A 125 10.00 -10.69 -14.26
C ARG A 125 10.15 -9.18 -14.41
N TYR A 126 10.24 -8.44 -13.30
CA TYR A 126 10.27 -6.98 -13.33
C TYR A 126 11.49 -6.41 -12.61
N ALA A 127 11.95 -5.25 -13.06
CA ALA A 127 12.97 -4.50 -12.34
C ALA A 127 12.40 -4.01 -11.01
N THR A 128 12.99 -4.47 -9.90
CA THR A 128 12.54 -4.11 -8.53
C THR A 128 13.43 -3.06 -7.87
N GLY A 129 14.48 -2.58 -8.54
CA GLY A 129 15.42 -1.62 -7.97
C GLY A 129 16.03 -2.12 -6.67
N ALA A 130 16.01 -1.31 -5.62
CA ALA A 130 16.51 -1.69 -4.30
C ALA A 130 15.67 -2.77 -3.57
N GLY A 131 14.48 -3.12 -4.09
CA GLY A 131 13.59 -4.12 -3.52
C GLY A 131 12.11 -3.74 -3.59
N ILE A 132 11.28 -4.47 -2.85
CA ILE A 132 9.82 -4.29 -2.88
C ILE A 132 9.32 -3.64 -1.59
N PHE A 133 8.42 -2.69 -1.74
CA PHE A 133 7.60 -2.12 -0.69
C PHE A 133 6.13 -2.53 -0.86
N LEU A 134 5.44 -2.84 0.23
CA LEU A 134 4.00 -3.06 0.20
C LEU A 134 3.27 -1.77 0.59
N LEU A 135 2.37 -1.28 -0.26
CA LEU A 135 1.44 -0.21 0.07
C LEU A 135 0.02 -0.77 0.08
N ALA A 136 -0.65 -0.72 1.21
CA ALA A 136 -1.89 -1.44 1.39
C ALA A 136 -2.99 -0.57 1.98
N HIS A 137 -4.23 -0.92 1.64
CA HIS A 137 -5.41 -0.21 2.13
C HIS A 137 -6.41 -1.17 2.74
N SER A 138 -6.97 -0.80 3.90
CA SER A 138 -8.06 -1.51 4.57
C SER A 138 -7.76 -3.00 4.71
N PHE A 139 -8.58 -3.90 4.18
CA PHE A 139 -8.30 -5.35 4.22
C PHE A 139 -6.95 -5.74 3.61
N GLY A 140 -6.50 -5.04 2.56
CA GLY A 140 -5.15 -5.23 2.02
C GLY A 140 -4.06 -4.98 3.07
N GLY A 141 -4.32 -4.07 4.03
CA GLY A 141 -3.44 -3.82 5.18
C GLY A 141 -3.31 -5.04 6.08
N LYS A 142 -4.41 -5.76 6.33
CA LYS A 142 -4.41 -7.03 7.08
C LYS A 142 -3.49 -8.04 6.39
N LEU A 143 -3.67 -8.22 5.08
CA LEU A 143 -2.82 -9.09 4.27
C LEU A 143 -1.34 -8.68 4.31
N ALA A 144 -1.04 -7.39 4.15
CA ALA A 144 0.34 -6.90 4.16
C ALA A 144 1.03 -7.13 5.52
N LEU A 145 0.32 -6.90 6.63
CA LEU A 145 0.82 -7.12 7.98
C LEU A 145 0.98 -8.62 8.30
N THR A 146 0.03 -9.46 7.88
CA THR A 146 0.17 -10.92 7.95
C THR A 146 1.40 -11.40 7.21
N HIS A 147 1.57 -10.95 5.96
CA HIS A 147 2.72 -11.32 5.15
C HIS A 147 4.05 -10.82 5.77
N ALA A 148 4.07 -9.62 6.35
CA ALA A 148 5.24 -9.08 7.04
C ALA A 148 5.61 -9.83 8.33
N ALA A 149 4.63 -10.44 9.01
CA ALA A 149 4.83 -11.26 10.21
C ALA A 149 5.26 -12.70 9.90
N GLU A 150 4.93 -13.20 8.71
CA GLU A 150 5.21 -14.57 8.25
C GLU A 150 6.48 -14.68 7.41
N SER A 151 6.94 -13.58 6.81
CA SER A 151 8.07 -13.60 5.87
C SER A 151 9.44 -13.49 6.56
N PRO A 152 10.46 -14.24 6.09
CA PRO A 152 11.85 -14.05 6.52
C PRO A 152 12.35 -12.63 6.25
N ALA A 153 13.28 -12.15 7.10
CA ALA A 153 13.94 -10.87 6.92
C ALA A 153 14.67 -10.81 5.57
N GLY A 154 14.53 -9.69 4.84
CA GLY A 154 15.29 -9.42 3.60
C GLY A 154 14.47 -9.37 2.31
N HIS A 155 13.23 -9.85 2.29
CA HIS A 155 12.41 -9.86 1.06
C HIS A 155 11.67 -8.54 0.77
N LEU A 156 11.36 -7.77 1.81
CA LEU A 156 10.65 -6.50 1.72
C LEU A 156 11.46 -5.39 2.37
N LEU A 157 11.21 -4.16 1.92
CA LEU A 157 11.84 -2.95 2.44
C LEU A 157 11.01 -2.29 3.56
N GLY A 158 9.70 -2.54 3.57
CA GLY A 158 8.77 -1.99 4.56
C GLY A 158 7.33 -2.13 4.09
N VAL A 159 6.41 -1.67 4.94
CA VAL A 159 4.96 -1.69 4.68
C VAL A 159 4.35 -0.32 5.02
N ASP A 160 3.57 0.24 4.10
CA ASP A 160 2.67 1.38 4.35
C ASP A 160 1.23 0.88 4.33
N VAL A 161 0.47 1.18 5.37
CA VAL A 161 -0.91 0.74 5.53
C VAL A 161 -1.80 1.94 5.79
N SER A 162 -2.88 2.06 5.03
CA SER A 162 -3.94 3.03 5.31
C SER A 162 -5.24 2.37 5.71
N GLY A 163 -5.95 2.98 6.67
CA GLY A 163 -7.30 2.54 7.06
C GLY A 163 -7.36 1.11 7.59
N CYS A 164 -6.35 0.66 8.34
CA CYS A 164 -6.33 -0.64 9.01
C CYS A 164 -5.67 -0.48 10.39
N GLY A 165 -6.48 -0.47 11.45
CA GLY A 165 -6.02 -0.45 12.84
C GLY A 165 -6.02 -1.84 13.47
N HIS A 166 -5.76 -1.92 14.78
CA HIS A 166 -5.83 -3.16 15.55
C HIS A 166 -7.20 -3.40 16.19
N GLN A 167 -7.97 -2.34 16.46
CA GLN A 167 -9.28 -2.41 17.11
C GLN A 167 -10.33 -1.60 16.35
N TYR A 168 -11.49 -2.22 16.13
CA TYR A 168 -12.62 -1.56 15.50
C TYR A 168 -13.17 -0.42 16.37
N ALA A 169 -13.70 0.61 15.73
CA ALA A 169 -14.47 1.64 16.42
C ALA A 169 -15.77 1.03 16.98
N ALA A 170 -16.34 1.66 18.01
CA ALA A 170 -17.55 1.18 18.63
C ALA A 170 -18.69 1.00 17.60
N GLY A 171 -19.19 -0.23 17.47
CA GLY A 171 -20.30 -0.58 16.57
C GLY A 171 -19.93 -0.82 15.11
N SER A 172 -18.68 -0.53 14.67
CA SER A 172 -18.28 -0.80 13.28
C SER A 172 -18.12 -2.29 12.99
N ASP A 173 -17.74 -3.09 14.00
CA ASP A 173 -17.71 -4.55 13.96
C ASP A 173 -19.09 -5.17 13.66
N LYS A 174 -20.15 -4.60 14.24
CA LYS A 174 -21.54 -5.00 13.96
C LYS A 174 -21.91 -4.69 12.51
N VAL A 175 -21.49 -3.54 11.99
CA VAL A 175 -21.71 -3.15 10.59
C VAL A 175 -20.98 -4.11 9.65
N LEU A 176 -19.74 -4.49 9.96
CA LEU A 176 -18.94 -5.45 9.19
C LEU A 176 -19.64 -6.81 9.03
N GLY A 177 -20.27 -7.31 10.10
CA GLY A 177 -21.02 -8.57 10.09
C GLY A 177 -22.45 -8.46 9.53
N SER A 178 -22.90 -7.25 9.17
CA SER A 178 -24.28 -6.99 8.73
C SER A 178 -24.39 -6.84 7.22
N GLN A 179 -25.63 -6.88 6.72
CA GLN A 179 -25.95 -6.52 5.33
C GLN A 179 -26.34 -5.04 5.18
N ASP A 180 -26.08 -4.19 6.19
CA ASP A 180 -26.43 -2.76 6.14
C ASP A 180 -25.46 -1.97 5.25
N ARG A 181 -25.83 -1.91 3.97
CA ARG A 181 -25.07 -1.20 2.94
C ARG A 181 -24.97 0.31 3.20
N ARG A 182 -25.95 0.92 3.87
CA ARG A 182 -25.95 2.36 4.15
C ARG A 182 -24.97 2.68 5.26
N ALA A 183 -24.99 1.90 6.34
CA ALA A 183 -24.02 2.04 7.43
C ALA A 183 -22.59 1.81 6.91
N ALA A 184 -22.35 0.72 6.17
CA ALA A 184 -21.04 0.44 5.58
C ALA A 184 -20.56 1.59 4.67
N TRP A 185 -21.46 2.14 3.85
CA TRP A 185 -21.13 3.28 3.00
C TRP A 185 -20.66 4.50 3.81
N GLN A 186 -21.32 4.84 4.91
CA GLN A 186 -20.89 5.97 5.74
C GLN A 186 -19.49 5.76 6.34
N LEU A 187 -19.16 4.53 6.71
CA LEU A 187 -17.83 4.18 7.22
C LEU A 187 -16.75 4.27 6.13
N HIS A 188 -17.08 3.95 4.88
CA HIS A 188 -16.11 3.98 3.76
C HIS A 188 -15.84 5.38 3.18
N TRP A 189 -16.83 6.27 3.19
CA TRP A 189 -16.74 7.55 2.48
C TRP A 189 -16.61 8.75 3.42
N GLY A 190 -17.36 8.81 4.52
CA GLY A 190 -17.46 10.08 5.27
C GLY A 190 -18.04 11.22 4.41
N PRO A 191 -17.62 12.49 4.63
CA PRO A 191 -18.14 13.63 3.88
C PRO A 191 -17.82 13.57 2.37
N LEU A 192 -18.83 13.72 1.52
CA LEU A 192 -18.66 13.61 0.06
C LEU A 192 -17.78 14.69 -0.57
N ARG A 193 -17.68 15.87 0.05
CA ARG A 193 -16.81 16.97 -0.40
C ARG A 193 -15.33 16.57 -0.50
N LEU A 194 -14.94 15.48 0.17
CA LEU A 194 -13.57 14.96 0.17
C LEU A 194 -13.21 14.26 -1.14
N TYR A 195 -14.18 14.04 -2.04
CA TYR A 195 -14.01 13.29 -3.27
C TYR A 195 -14.35 14.14 -4.50
N PRO A 196 -13.67 13.94 -5.64
CA PRO A 196 -14.14 14.45 -6.91
C PRO A 196 -15.57 14.00 -7.21
N ALA A 197 -16.35 14.87 -7.87
CA ALA A 197 -17.76 14.61 -8.15
C ALA A 197 -18.00 13.29 -8.91
N ARG A 198 -17.06 12.90 -9.79
CA ARG A 198 -17.16 11.67 -10.59
C ARG A 198 -16.70 10.41 -9.87
N THR A 199 -16.14 10.50 -8.67
CA THR A 199 -15.54 9.34 -7.97
C THR A 199 -16.51 8.19 -7.82
N HIS A 200 -17.76 8.44 -7.41
CA HIS A 200 -18.74 7.36 -7.28
C HIS A 200 -19.06 6.66 -8.60
N THR A 201 -19.09 7.39 -9.72
CA THR A 201 -19.35 6.79 -11.04
C THR A 201 -18.15 5.99 -11.54
N THR A 202 -16.94 6.54 -11.42
CA THR A 202 -15.71 5.88 -11.85
C THR A 202 -15.35 4.69 -10.98
N SER A 203 -15.72 4.71 -9.70
CA SER A 203 -15.48 3.60 -8.78
C SER A 203 -16.40 2.40 -8.98
N ARG A 204 -17.51 2.52 -9.74
CA ARG A 204 -18.42 1.37 -9.97
C ARG A 204 -17.70 0.17 -10.60
N GLY A 205 -16.79 0.44 -11.54
CA GLY A 205 -15.95 -0.58 -12.16
C GLY A 205 -14.83 -1.11 -11.28
N LEU A 206 -14.68 -0.59 -10.05
CA LEU A 206 -13.67 -1.04 -9.09
C LEU A 206 -14.28 -1.92 -8.00
N VAL A 207 -15.56 -1.70 -7.70
CA VAL A 207 -16.28 -2.44 -6.66
C VAL A 207 -16.46 -3.91 -7.08
N ALA A 208 -16.28 -4.80 -6.12
CA ALA A 208 -16.54 -6.22 -6.21
C ALA A 208 -17.27 -6.69 -4.93
N PRO A 209 -17.98 -7.81 -4.95
CA PRO A 209 -18.47 -8.43 -3.71
C PRO A 209 -17.31 -8.75 -2.78
N MET A 210 -17.51 -8.57 -1.47
CA MET A 210 -16.57 -9.07 -0.47
C MET A 210 -16.84 -10.57 -0.25
N PRO A 211 -15.86 -11.46 -0.47
CA PRO A 211 -16.08 -12.90 -0.31
C PRO A 211 -16.28 -13.30 1.17
N PRO A 212 -17.11 -14.32 1.47
CA PRO A 212 -17.42 -14.74 2.84
C PRO A 212 -16.21 -15.05 3.73
N ARG A 213 -15.15 -15.66 3.18
CA ARG A 213 -13.93 -15.95 3.95
C ARG A 213 -13.21 -14.67 4.39
N GLU A 214 -13.22 -13.63 3.57
CA GLU A 214 -12.68 -12.33 3.99
C GLU A 214 -13.51 -11.70 5.09
N THR A 215 -14.84 -11.86 5.05
CA THR A 215 -15.70 -11.35 6.12
C THR A 215 -15.37 -12.04 7.45
N ALA A 216 -15.18 -13.35 7.44
CA ALA A 216 -14.76 -14.11 8.61
C ALA A 216 -13.41 -13.64 9.17
N ASP A 217 -12.40 -13.47 8.32
CA ASP A 217 -11.10 -12.94 8.72
C ASP A 217 -11.18 -11.48 9.22
N ALA A 218 -12.05 -10.68 8.62
CA ALA A 218 -12.21 -9.31 9.04
C ALA A 218 -12.76 -9.24 10.47
N LEU A 219 -13.71 -10.10 10.83
CA LEU A 219 -14.29 -10.15 12.17
C LEU A 219 -13.28 -10.62 13.23
N THR A 220 -12.37 -11.53 12.90
CA THR A 220 -11.36 -12.05 13.83
C THR A 220 -10.08 -11.21 13.91
N TRP A 221 -9.94 -10.22 13.02
CA TRP A 221 -8.72 -9.42 12.87
C TRP A 221 -8.11 -8.88 14.16
N PRO A 222 -8.85 -8.31 15.14
CA PRO A 222 -8.23 -7.79 16.37
C PRO A 222 -7.42 -8.83 17.15
N SER A 223 -7.90 -10.08 17.18
CA SER A 223 -7.18 -11.20 17.81
C SER A 223 -5.97 -11.62 16.98
N VAL A 224 -6.15 -11.71 15.66
CA VAL A 224 -5.10 -12.04 14.71
C VAL A 224 -3.96 -11.02 14.75
N PHE A 225 -4.26 -9.72 14.75
CA PHE A 225 -3.27 -8.66 14.85
C PHE A 225 -2.42 -8.78 16.12
N ARG A 226 -3.05 -9.05 17.28
CA ARG A 226 -2.33 -9.20 18.55
C ARG A 226 -1.28 -10.32 18.50
N THR A 227 -1.59 -11.40 17.79
CA THR A 227 -0.67 -12.53 17.60
C THR A 227 0.43 -12.22 16.57
N LEU A 228 0.12 -11.45 15.54
CA LEU A 228 1.04 -11.18 14.42
C LEU A 228 1.98 -10.00 14.68
N ALA A 229 1.51 -8.94 15.33
CA ALA A 229 2.25 -7.69 15.50
C ALA A 229 3.65 -7.89 16.14
N PRO A 230 3.82 -8.72 17.20
CA PRO A 230 5.14 -8.97 17.79
C PRO A 230 6.11 -9.74 16.89
N ARG A 231 5.64 -10.27 15.76
CA ARG A 231 6.44 -11.04 14.79
C ARG A 231 6.92 -10.19 13.60
N ILE A 232 6.41 -8.96 13.46
CA ILE A 232 6.83 -8.05 12.39
C ILE A 232 8.24 -7.54 12.68
N ARG A 233 9.11 -7.59 11.67
CA ARG A 233 10.53 -7.18 11.74
C ARG A 233 10.90 -6.08 10.74
N LEU A 234 9.93 -5.62 9.96
CA LEU A 234 10.11 -4.63 8.90
C LEU A 234 9.50 -3.28 9.33
N PRO A 235 10.06 -2.15 8.91
CA PRO A 235 9.47 -0.84 9.17
C PRO A 235 8.00 -0.78 8.71
N VAL A 236 7.13 -0.27 9.57
CA VAL A 236 5.70 -0.10 9.28
C VAL A 236 5.30 1.37 9.41
N ARG A 237 4.57 1.88 8.43
CA ARG A 237 3.86 3.14 8.52
C ARG A 237 2.36 2.89 8.45
N LEU A 238 1.60 3.40 9.41
CA LEU A 238 0.14 3.36 9.41
C LEU A 238 -0.42 4.78 9.23
N THR A 239 -1.42 4.94 8.36
CA THR A 239 -2.11 6.21 8.13
C THR A 239 -3.61 6.06 8.38
N PHE A 240 -4.16 6.84 9.29
CA PHE A 240 -5.60 6.95 9.51
C PHE A 240 -6.13 8.23 8.87
N ALA A 241 -7.25 8.13 8.17
CA ALA A 241 -7.94 9.30 7.63
C ALA A 241 -8.52 10.15 8.78
N GLU A 242 -8.62 11.47 8.60
CA GLU A 242 -9.28 12.35 9.58
C GLU A 242 -10.71 11.91 9.89
N HIS A 243 -11.46 11.50 8.86
CA HIS A 243 -12.80 10.98 8.98
C HIS A 243 -12.82 9.44 8.97
N GLU A 244 -11.80 8.79 9.52
CA GLU A 244 -11.82 7.34 9.75
C GLU A 244 -12.93 6.97 10.75
N ARG A 245 -13.68 5.92 10.44
CA ARG A 245 -14.80 5.45 11.25
C ARG A 245 -14.81 3.94 11.47
N TRP A 246 -13.96 3.19 10.77
CA TRP A 246 -13.81 1.77 10.99
C TRP A 246 -12.95 1.45 12.21
N TRP A 247 -11.97 2.29 12.53
CA TRP A 247 -10.93 1.95 13.50
C TRP A 247 -10.89 2.94 14.64
N ARG A 248 -10.57 2.45 15.84
CA ARG A 248 -10.14 3.32 16.92
C ARG A 248 -8.76 3.88 16.56
N HIS A 249 -8.63 5.20 16.64
CA HIS A 249 -7.41 5.91 16.24
C HIS A 249 -7.13 7.15 17.10
N ASP A 250 -7.67 7.19 18.32
CA ASP A 250 -7.25 8.10 19.39
C ASP A 250 -5.80 7.82 19.83
N ASP A 251 -5.19 8.73 20.57
CA ASP A 251 -3.75 8.66 20.88
C ASP A 251 -3.38 7.37 21.62
N GLN A 252 -4.23 6.89 22.54
CA GLN A 252 -4.04 5.61 23.22
C GLN A 252 -4.04 4.43 22.23
N ALA A 253 -4.99 4.39 21.30
CA ALA A 253 -5.02 3.36 20.26
C ALA A 253 -3.77 3.38 19.38
N LEU A 254 -3.19 4.56 19.12
CA LEU A 254 -1.97 4.68 18.33
C LEU A 254 -0.76 4.16 19.12
N ASP A 255 -0.67 4.44 20.42
CA ASP A 255 0.39 3.91 21.29
C ASP A 255 0.31 2.39 21.41
N GLU A 256 -0.90 1.83 21.58
CA GLU A 256 -1.11 0.38 21.59
C GLU A 256 -0.61 -0.32 20.31
N ILE A 257 -0.74 0.33 19.14
CA ILE A 257 -0.20 -0.19 17.88
C ILE A 257 1.33 -0.17 17.88
N ARG A 258 1.95 0.91 18.38
CA ARG A 258 3.42 1.03 18.46
C ARG A 258 3.99 -0.03 19.39
N ASP A 259 3.37 -0.22 20.54
CA ASP A 259 3.81 -1.20 21.54
C ASP A 259 3.64 -2.64 21.06
N ALA A 260 2.56 -2.93 20.31
CA ALA A 260 2.31 -4.27 19.78
C ALA A 260 3.35 -4.71 18.74
N VAL A 261 3.89 -3.77 17.95
CA VAL A 261 4.94 -4.03 16.95
C VAL A 261 6.31 -3.69 17.55
N SER A 262 6.73 -4.50 18.53
CA SER A 262 7.97 -4.25 19.28
C SER A 262 9.26 -4.56 18.50
N GLY A 263 9.17 -5.31 17.41
CA GLY A 263 10.32 -5.79 16.64
C GLY A 263 10.77 -4.89 15.49
N ALA A 264 10.13 -3.73 15.29
CA ALA A 264 10.41 -2.84 14.16
C ALA A 264 10.01 -1.39 14.43
N PRO A 265 10.60 -0.40 13.73
CA PRO A 265 10.15 0.97 13.83
C PRO A 265 8.74 1.14 13.25
N VAL A 266 7.84 1.75 14.03
CA VAL A 266 6.48 2.07 13.62
C VAL A 266 6.26 3.58 13.58
N GLN A 267 5.77 4.07 12.45
CA GLN A 267 5.23 5.42 12.31
C GLN A 267 3.71 5.35 12.19
N VAL A 268 3.01 6.23 12.89
CA VAL A 268 1.56 6.35 12.79
C VAL A 268 1.21 7.80 12.50
N ASP A 269 0.49 8.03 11.41
CA ASP A 269 0.09 9.36 10.94
C ASP A 269 -1.43 9.49 10.84
N ARG A 270 -1.90 10.73 10.93
CA ARG A 270 -3.26 11.11 10.54
C ARG A 270 -3.20 11.89 9.23
N GLN A 271 -4.11 11.61 8.31
CA GLN A 271 -4.26 12.33 7.05
C GLN A 271 -5.49 13.27 7.12
N PRO A 272 -5.25 14.59 7.26
CA PRO A 272 -6.27 15.62 7.08
C PRO A 272 -7.03 15.49 5.76
N ASP A 273 -8.29 15.93 5.79
CA ASP A 273 -9.19 16.04 4.63
C ASP A 273 -9.37 14.70 3.88
N ALA A 274 -9.38 13.60 4.61
CA ALA A 274 -9.57 12.26 4.06
C ALA A 274 -10.70 11.51 4.75
N GLY A 275 -11.43 10.73 3.96
CA GLY A 275 -12.26 9.61 4.45
C GLY A 275 -11.51 8.28 4.31
N HIS A 276 -12.14 7.18 4.74
CA HIS A 276 -11.52 5.85 4.72
C HIS A 276 -11.00 5.46 3.33
N ASN A 277 -11.77 5.73 2.26
CA ASN A 277 -11.32 5.57 0.87
C ASN A 277 -10.26 6.63 0.45
N ILE A 278 -9.13 6.65 1.15
CA ILE A 278 -8.11 7.70 1.09
C ILE A 278 -7.51 7.90 -0.32
N SER A 279 -7.34 6.83 -1.11
CA SER A 279 -6.76 6.90 -2.46
C SER A 279 -7.75 7.40 -3.52
N LEU A 280 -9.03 7.57 -3.17
CA LEU A 280 -10.07 8.02 -4.10
C LEU A 280 -10.48 9.50 -3.88
N GLY A 281 -10.00 10.11 -2.80
CA GLY A 281 -10.32 11.49 -2.39
C GLY A 281 -9.22 12.49 -2.71
N TRP A 282 -9.50 13.79 -2.55
CA TRP A 282 -8.56 14.88 -2.84
C TRP A 282 -7.24 14.79 -2.06
N ALA A 283 -7.27 14.19 -0.87
CA ALA A 283 -6.08 13.92 -0.07
C ALA A 283 -5.14 12.83 -0.64
N ALA A 284 -5.58 12.03 -1.63
CA ALA A 284 -4.82 10.88 -2.15
C ALA A 284 -3.41 11.25 -2.57
N ARG A 285 -3.25 12.35 -3.32
CA ARG A 285 -1.92 12.81 -3.78
C ARG A 285 -0.97 13.04 -2.62
N ARG A 286 -1.42 13.76 -1.58
CA ARG A 286 -0.61 14.06 -0.40
C ARG A 286 -0.27 12.79 0.38
N TYR A 287 -1.23 11.89 0.55
CA TYR A 287 -1.00 10.59 1.17
C TYR A 287 0.05 9.77 0.39
N HIS A 288 -0.11 9.64 -0.92
CA HIS A 288 0.81 8.88 -1.78
C HIS A 288 2.22 9.47 -1.78
N LEU A 289 2.37 10.80 -1.83
CA LEU A 289 3.67 11.46 -1.71
C LEU A 289 4.36 11.09 -0.39
N ARG A 290 3.65 11.20 0.74
CA ARG A 290 4.19 10.86 2.05
C ARG A 290 4.60 9.39 2.17
N ALA A 291 3.81 8.47 1.63
CA ALA A 291 4.15 7.05 1.62
C ALA A 291 5.44 6.79 0.80
N LEU A 292 5.56 7.42 -0.38
CA LEU A 292 6.74 7.29 -1.25
C LEU A 292 7.98 8.01 -0.67
N GLU A 293 7.81 9.14 0.01
CA GLU A 293 8.87 9.86 0.71
C GLU A 293 9.40 9.08 1.92
N GLY A 294 8.50 8.57 2.76
CA GLY A 294 8.86 7.71 3.89
C GLY A 294 9.63 6.49 3.41
N PHE A 295 9.23 5.92 2.27
CA PHE A 295 9.97 4.84 1.62
C PHE A 295 11.35 5.28 1.09
N ALA A 296 11.43 6.39 0.37
CA ALA A 296 12.68 6.93 -0.15
C ALA A 296 13.71 7.19 0.96
N ALA A 297 13.26 7.70 2.12
CA ALA A 297 14.13 7.91 3.28
C ALA A 297 14.74 6.60 3.79
N ARG A 298 14.01 5.47 3.72
CA ARG A 298 14.53 4.15 4.11
C ARG A 298 15.56 3.59 3.13
N LEU A 299 15.41 3.88 1.83
CA LEU A 299 16.42 3.51 0.84
C LEU A 299 17.77 4.18 1.15
N GLY A 300 17.75 5.46 1.55
CA GLY A 300 18.98 6.19 1.91
C GLY A 300 19.64 5.72 3.21
N GLN A 301 18.92 5.00 4.07
CA GLN A 301 19.43 4.46 5.34
C GLN A 301 20.05 3.06 5.20
N ARG A 302 19.83 2.36 4.07
CA ARG A 302 20.50 1.10 3.78
C ARG A 302 21.88 1.39 3.19
N LEU A 303 22.94 0.98 3.92
CA LEU A 303 24.25 0.80 3.30
C LEU A 303 24.09 -0.17 2.11
N PRO A 304 24.79 0.06 0.98
CA PRO A 304 24.71 -0.84 -0.17
C PRO A 304 25.14 -2.25 0.28
N HIS A 305 24.22 -3.22 0.21
CA HIS A 305 24.63 -4.62 0.26
C HIS A 305 25.36 -4.95 -1.03
N PRO A 306 26.51 -5.66 -0.97
CA PRO A 306 27.14 -6.19 -2.16
C PRO A 306 26.13 -7.10 -2.89
N PRO A 307 26.12 -7.11 -4.23
CA PRO A 307 25.24 -7.99 -4.99
C PRO A 307 25.47 -9.44 -4.58
N LEU A 308 24.39 -10.19 -4.39
CA LEU A 308 24.47 -11.63 -4.19
C LEU A 308 25.22 -12.24 -5.39
N PRO A 309 26.17 -13.16 -5.15
CA PRO A 309 26.93 -13.78 -6.23
C PRO A 309 25.95 -14.51 -7.16
N VAL A 310 26.05 -14.18 -8.45
CA VAL A 310 25.36 -14.89 -9.51
C VAL A 310 26.02 -16.26 -9.62
N SER A 311 25.33 -17.30 -9.15
CA SER A 311 25.73 -18.67 -9.44
C SER A 311 25.48 -18.93 -10.92
N HIS A 312 26.55 -18.92 -11.72
CA HIS A 312 26.57 -19.53 -13.05
C HIS A 312 26.92 -21.03 -12.91
N PRO A 313 26.46 -21.85 -13.88
CA PRO A 313 25.83 -23.16 -13.65
C PRO A 313 26.72 -24.27 -13.09
#